data_AF-A0A2U9ICR0-F1
#
_entry.id   AF-A0A2U9ICR0-F1
#
_cell.length_a   1.000
_cell.length_b   1.000
_cell.length_c   1.000
_cell.angle_alpha   90.00
_cell.angle_beta   90.00
_cell.angle_gamma   90.00
#
_symmetry.space_group_name_H-M   'P 1'
#
loop_
_entity.id
_entity.type
_entity.pdbx_description
1 polymer ?
#
loop_
_entity_poly.entity_id
_entity_poly.type
_entity_poly.pdbx_seq_one_letter_code
_entity_poly.pdbx_strand_id
1 'polypeptide(L)'
;MEVDVKAIKGGLEIYASCKNLDRPVDRPTVDQEVGRVNSLKKLPHLKVLVVSSLNDQARETAKSEGFLLVELNRKVTDEDLDTACIEIRKQLEGYFETLAPPELVSAYTALQAALNSLNDVEEGLKKVEEGLKKAITALQKASNKQSTIKFI
;
A
#
# COMPACT_ATOMS: atom_id res chain seq x y z
N MET A 1 19.53 -15.49 -15.59
CA MET A 1 18.46 -16.16 -14.83
C MET A 1 17.29 -15.20 -14.81
N GLU A 2 16.13 -15.62 -15.31
CA GLU A 2 14.94 -14.79 -15.42
C GLU A 2 14.18 -14.83 -14.09
N VAL A 3 13.96 -13.65 -13.52
CA VAL A 3 13.17 -13.42 -12.30
C VAL A 3 12.00 -12.55 -12.72
N ASP A 4 10.76 -12.99 -12.48
CA ASP A 4 9.56 -12.27 -12.90
C ASP A 4 9.57 -10.84 -12.32
N VAL A 5 9.80 -10.70 -11.00
CA VAL A 5 10.06 -9.40 -10.35
C VAL A 5 11.05 -9.56 -9.19
N LYS A 6 12.13 -8.77 -9.21
CA LYS A 6 13.06 -8.61 -8.09
C LYS A 6 12.94 -7.20 -7.52
N ALA A 7 12.61 -7.07 -6.23
CA ALA A 7 12.53 -5.78 -5.56
C ALA A 7 13.57 -5.69 -4.43
N ILE A 8 14.31 -4.58 -4.40
CA ILE A 8 15.26 -4.25 -3.32
C ILE A 8 14.89 -2.90 -2.73
N LYS A 9 14.59 -2.85 -1.44
CA LYS A 9 14.34 -1.59 -0.71
C LYS A 9 14.91 -1.69 0.70
N GLY A 10 15.78 -0.74 1.08
CA GLY A 10 16.36 -0.71 2.43
C GLY A 10 17.15 -1.95 2.84
N GLY A 11 17.72 -2.69 1.88
CA GLY A 11 18.42 -3.97 2.13
C GLY A 11 17.53 -5.21 2.17
N LEU A 12 16.19 -5.04 2.18
CA LEU A 12 15.24 -6.12 1.99
C LEU A 12 15.26 -6.55 0.51
N GLU A 13 15.32 -7.84 0.29
CA GLU A 13 15.36 -8.47 -1.03
C GLU A 13 14.16 -9.41 -1.13
N ILE A 14 13.22 -9.06 -2.01
CA ILE A 14 11.98 -9.81 -2.21
C ILE A 14 12.07 -10.52 -3.57
N TYR A 15 11.79 -11.81 -3.55
CA TYR A 15 11.48 -12.58 -4.74
C TYR A 15 9.97 -12.63 -4.90
N ALA A 16 9.46 -12.18 -6.05
CA ALA A 16 8.05 -12.33 -6.40
C ALA A 16 7.93 -13.04 -7.74
N SER A 17 7.11 -14.08 -7.79
CA SER A 17 6.71 -14.74 -9.03
C SER A 17 5.20 -14.70 -9.18
N CYS A 18 4.74 -14.37 -10.39
CA CYS A 18 3.33 -14.27 -10.73
C CYS A 18 2.98 -15.34 -11.76
N LYS A 19 2.12 -16.30 -11.41
CA LYS A 19 1.63 -17.34 -12.33
C LYS A 19 0.15 -17.11 -12.63
N ASN A 20 -0.10 -16.39 -13.70
CA ASN A 20 -1.44 -16.05 -14.16
C ASN A 20 -1.99 -17.11 -15.15
N LEU A 21 -2.25 -18.32 -14.64
CA LEU A 21 -2.67 -19.47 -15.45
C LEU A 21 -4.20 -19.64 -15.44
N ASP A 22 -4.75 -20.19 -16.53
CA ASP A 22 -6.17 -20.62 -16.64
C ASP A 22 -6.48 -21.89 -15.83
N ARG A 23 -5.48 -22.46 -15.16
CA ARG A 23 -5.57 -23.70 -14.37
C ARG A 23 -4.90 -23.50 -13.00
N PRO A 24 -5.28 -24.29 -11.99
CA PRO A 24 -4.58 -24.28 -10.72
C PRO A 24 -3.09 -24.61 -10.90
N VAL A 25 -2.26 -23.87 -10.19
CA VAL A 25 -0.83 -24.14 -10.07
C VAL A 25 -0.65 -25.47 -9.36
N ASP A 26 0.23 -26.29 -9.93
CA ASP A 26 0.57 -27.62 -9.45
C ASP A 26 1.94 -27.64 -8.77
N ARG A 27 2.25 -28.74 -8.08
CA ARG A 27 3.52 -28.90 -7.38
C ARG A 27 4.74 -28.75 -8.30
N PRO A 28 4.80 -29.32 -9.51
CA PRO A 28 5.94 -29.11 -10.41
C PRO A 28 6.23 -27.63 -10.69
N THR A 29 5.18 -26.80 -10.82
CA THR A 29 5.34 -25.36 -11.00
C THR A 29 5.95 -24.72 -9.75
N VAL A 30 5.52 -25.12 -8.55
CA VAL A 30 6.12 -24.65 -7.29
C VAL A 30 7.58 -25.09 -7.16
N ASP A 31 7.88 -26.35 -7.44
CA ASP A 31 9.25 -26.90 -7.37
C ASP A 31 10.22 -26.14 -8.30
N GLN A 32 9.73 -25.70 -9.47
CA GLN A 32 10.52 -24.84 -10.36
C GLN A 32 10.84 -23.49 -9.72
N GLU A 33 9.88 -22.85 -9.05
CA GLU A 33 10.10 -21.58 -8.36
C GLU A 33 11.05 -21.74 -7.16
N VAL A 34 10.97 -22.86 -6.44
CA VAL A 34 11.94 -23.22 -5.40
C VAL A 34 13.35 -23.33 -5.99
N GLY A 35 13.50 -24.03 -7.11
CA GLY A 35 14.77 -24.15 -7.82
C GLY A 35 15.32 -22.79 -8.29
N ARG A 36 14.45 -21.89 -8.77
CA ARG A 36 14.83 -20.51 -9.11
C ARG A 36 15.34 -19.76 -7.88
N VAL A 37 14.63 -19.81 -6.76
CA VAL A 37 15.07 -19.13 -5.53
C VAL A 37 16.41 -19.67 -5.03
N ASN A 38 16.60 -20.99 -5.05
CA ASN A 38 17.83 -21.64 -4.58
C ASN A 38 19.04 -21.39 -5.49
N SER A 39 18.82 -20.99 -6.74
CA SER A 39 19.90 -20.63 -7.67
C SER A 39 20.29 -19.14 -7.63
N LEU A 40 19.61 -18.32 -6.82
CA LEU A 40 20.00 -16.93 -6.58
C LEU A 40 21.31 -16.85 -5.79
N LYS A 41 22.17 -15.87 -6.14
CA LYS A 41 23.44 -15.61 -5.42
C LYS A 41 23.25 -15.30 -3.92
N LYS A 42 22.10 -14.73 -3.58
CA LYS A 42 21.68 -14.42 -2.22
C LYS A 42 20.24 -14.84 -2.06
N LEU A 43 19.93 -15.53 -0.96
CA LEU A 43 18.56 -15.90 -0.64
C LEU A 43 17.73 -14.65 -0.35
N PRO A 44 16.53 -14.53 -0.93
CA PRO A 44 15.63 -13.42 -0.66
C PRO A 44 15.13 -13.52 0.79
N HIS A 45 14.87 -12.37 1.40
CA HIS A 45 14.30 -12.28 2.74
C HIS A 45 12.80 -12.63 2.74
N LEU A 46 12.14 -12.44 1.59
CA LEU A 46 10.73 -12.80 1.40
C LEU A 46 10.55 -13.42 0.01
N LYS A 47 9.79 -14.51 -0.04
CA LYS A 47 9.37 -15.17 -1.28
C LYS A 47 7.85 -15.00 -1.40
N VAL A 48 7.38 -14.43 -2.48
CA VAL A 48 5.95 -14.22 -2.75
C VAL A 48 5.58 -14.96 -4.02
N LEU A 49 4.52 -15.75 -3.95
CA LEU A 49 3.94 -16.43 -5.09
C LEU A 49 2.51 -15.92 -5.29
N VAL A 50 2.29 -15.18 -6.37
CA VAL A 50 0.99 -14.67 -6.78
C VAL A 50 0.42 -15.57 -7.85
N VAL A 51 -0.79 -16.08 -7.65
CA VAL A 51 -1.41 -17.06 -8.55
C VAL A 51 -2.90 -16.79 -8.73
N SER A 52 -3.48 -17.34 -9.80
CA SER A 52 -4.93 -17.44 -9.93
C SER A 52 -5.51 -18.40 -8.88
N SER A 53 -4.96 -19.62 -8.78
CA SER A 53 -5.31 -20.62 -7.77
C SER A 53 -4.20 -21.68 -7.61
N LEU A 54 -4.18 -22.38 -6.47
CA LEU A 54 -3.30 -23.53 -6.21
C LEU A 54 -4.10 -24.78 -5.86
N ASN A 55 -3.64 -25.94 -6.33
CA ASN A 55 -4.11 -27.20 -5.76
C ASN A 55 -3.50 -27.43 -4.36
N ASP A 56 -4.09 -28.35 -3.58
CA ASP A 56 -3.71 -28.54 -2.17
C ASP A 56 -2.24 -28.93 -2.01
N GLN A 57 -1.74 -29.82 -2.87
CA GLN A 57 -0.35 -30.25 -2.84
C GLN A 57 0.63 -29.10 -3.11
N ALA A 58 0.33 -28.25 -4.08
CA ALA A 58 1.14 -27.08 -4.43
C ALA A 58 1.11 -26.05 -3.30
N ARG A 59 -0.06 -25.82 -2.70
CA ARG A 59 -0.25 -24.91 -1.56
C ARG A 59 0.58 -25.34 -0.36
N GLU A 60 0.52 -26.63 0.01
CA GLU A 60 1.31 -27.17 1.12
C GLU A 60 2.82 -27.07 0.85
N THR A 61 3.25 -27.46 -0.35
CA THR A 61 4.66 -27.40 -0.76
C THR A 61 5.19 -25.96 -0.74
N ALA A 62 4.44 -25.01 -1.30
CA ALA A 62 4.87 -23.62 -1.32
C ALA A 62 4.97 -23.02 0.09
N LYS A 63 4.01 -23.35 0.97
CA LYS A 63 4.06 -22.94 2.39
C LYS A 63 5.27 -23.53 3.11
N SER A 64 5.57 -24.82 2.94
CA SER A 64 6.73 -25.45 3.58
C SER A 64 8.06 -24.86 3.12
N GLU A 65 8.12 -24.37 1.88
CA GLU A 65 9.28 -23.71 1.28
C GLU A 65 9.39 -22.21 1.64
N GLY A 66 8.46 -21.70 2.44
CA GLY A 66 8.45 -20.34 2.96
C GLY A 66 7.95 -19.30 1.96
N PHE A 67 7.13 -19.69 0.98
CA PHE A 67 6.42 -18.72 0.14
C PHE A 67 5.21 -18.15 0.86
N LEU A 68 5.09 -16.83 0.81
CA LEU A 68 3.85 -16.12 1.05
C LEU A 68 2.96 -16.27 -0.19
N LEU A 69 1.75 -16.78 0.01
CA LEU A 69 0.81 -17.07 -1.07
C LEU A 69 -0.23 -15.96 -1.21
N VAL A 70 -0.42 -15.49 -2.44
CA VAL A 70 -1.49 -14.57 -2.82
C VAL A 70 -2.31 -15.24 -3.92
N GLU A 71 -3.56 -15.59 -3.59
CA GLU A 71 -4.50 -16.20 -4.53
C GLU A 71 -5.60 -15.20 -4.90
N LEU A 72 -5.78 -14.99 -6.21
CA LEU A 72 -6.76 -14.05 -6.76
C LEU A 72 -8.08 -14.72 -7.16
N ASN A 73 -8.14 -16.05 -7.07
CA ASN A 73 -9.28 -16.91 -7.42
C ASN A 73 -9.81 -16.74 -8.86
N ARG A 74 -9.05 -16.07 -9.71
CA ARG A 74 -9.33 -15.84 -11.12
C ARG A 74 -8.04 -15.58 -11.88
N LYS A 75 -8.08 -15.76 -13.20
CA LYS A 75 -7.05 -15.25 -14.09
C LYS A 75 -7.25 -13.75 -14.28
N VAL A 76 -6.16 -12.99 -14.18
CA VAL A 76 -6.12 -11.55 -14.39
C VAL A 76 -5.97 -11.26 -15.89
N THR A 77 -6.72 -10.29 -16.39
CA THR A 77 -6.61 -9.72 -17.73
C THR A 77 -6.18 -8.26 -17.62
N ASP A 78 -5.92 -7.61 -18.75
CA ASP A 78 -5.56 -6.18 -18.74
C ASP A 78 -6.70 -5.29 -18.21
N GLU A 79 -7.96 -5.75 -18.33
CA GLU A 79 -9.14 -5.01 -17.88
C GLU A 79 -9.30 -5.01 -16.35
N ASP A 80 -8.80 -6.04 -15.66
CA ASP A 80 -8.93 -6.16 -14.20
C ASP A 80 -7.59 -6.02 -13.44
N LEU A 81 -6.52 -5.66 -14.15
CA LEU A 81 -5.16 -5.51 -13.62
C LEU A 81 -5.09 -4.56 -12.41
N ASP A 82 -5.74 -3.40 -12.48
CA ASP A 82 -5.78 -2.43 -11.38
C ASP A 82 -6.44 -3.03 -10.14
N THR A 83 -7.53 -3.77 -10.35
CA THR A 83 -8.26 -4.44 -9.27
C THR A 83 -7.40 -5.54 -8.66
N ALA A 84 -6.71 -6.34 -9.48
CA ALA A 84 -5.77 -7.36 -9.03
C ALA A 84 -4.63 -6.75 -8.20
N CYS A 85 -4.04 -5.63 -8.64
CA CYS A 85 -3.00 -4.93 -7.89
C CYS A 85 -3.48 -4.47 -6.51
N ILE A 86 -4.69 -3.93 -6.42
CA ILE A 86 -5.30 -3.53 -5.14
C ILE A 86 -5.50 -4.74 -4.23
N GLU A 87 -5.96 -5.86 -4.77
CA GLU A 87 -6.19 -7.10 -4.02
C GLU A 87 -4.87 -7.71 -3.49
N ILE A 88 -3.84 -7.80 -4.35
CA ILE A 88 -2.50 -8.25 -3.96
C ILE A 88 -1.97 -7.38 -2.81
N ARG A 89 -2.09 -6.06 -2.95
CA ARG A 89 -1.65 -5.11 -1.92
C ARG A 89 -2.38 -5.35 -0.59
N LYS A 90 -3.70 -5.49 -0.60
CA LYS A 90 -4.49 -5.76 0.63
C LYS A 90 -4.10 -7.06 1.30
N GLN A 91 -3.90 -8.14 0.53
CA GLN A 91 -3.48 -9.43 1.09
C GLN A 91 -2.08 -9.30 1.73
N LEU A 92 -1.13 -8.65 1.06
CA LEU A 92 0.21 -8.40 1.61
C LEU A 92 0.19 -7.52 2.86
N GLU A 93 -0.58 -6.44 2.86
CA GLU A 93 -0.78 -5.57 4.04
C GLU A 93 -1.27 -6.40 5.24
N GLY A 94 -2.30 -7.24 5.04
CA GLY A 94 -2.80 -8.14 6.08
C GLY A 94 -1.73 -9.12 6.62
N TYR A 95 -0.91 -9.70 5.74
CA TYR A 95 0.20 -10.56 6.21
C TYR A 95 1.20 -9.77 7.08
N PHE A 96 1.59 -8.57 6.68
CA PHE A 96 2.56 -7.78 7.44
C PHE A 96 2.01 -7.26 8.77
N GLU A 97 0.71 -6.95 8.85
CA GLU A 97 0.06 -6.58 10.11
C GLU A 97 0.15 -7.71 11.15
N THR A 98 0.09 -8.98 10.72
CA THR A 98 0.23 -10.14 11.62
C THR A 98 1.68 -10.42 12.04
N LEU A 99 2.65 -9.94 11.27
CA LEU A 99 4.08 -10.15 11.53
C LEU A 99 4.70 -9.02 12.35
N ALA A 100 4.09 -7.83 12.35
CA ALA A 100 4.57 -6.70 13.12
C ALA A 100 4.29 -6.92 14.62
N PRO A 101 5.29 -6.71 15.51
CA PRO A 101 5.06 -6.72 16.95
C PRO A 101 3.88 -5.78 17.31
N PRO A 102 2.96 -6.18 18.20
CA PRO A 102 1.79 -5.39 18.55
C PRO A 102 2.11 -3.94 18.94
N GLU A 103 3.26 -3.72 19.57
CA GLU A 103 3.76 -2.41 19.97
C GLU A 103 4.08 -1.53 18.75
N LEU A 104 4.60 -2.12 17.67
CA LEU A 104 4.94 -1.41 16.43
C LEU A 104 3.68 -1.03 15.66
N VAL A 105 2.69 -1.93 15.60
CA VAL A 105 1.38 -1.67 15.00
C VAL A 105 0.67 -0.56 15.77
N SER A 106 0.62 -0.66 17.10
CA SER A 106 0.02 0.35 17.96
C SER A 106 0.67 1.73 17.80
N ALA A 107 2.01 1.78 17.75
CA ALA A 107 2.74 3.03 17.51
C ALA A 107 2.44 3.61 16.12
N TYR A 108 2.39 2.79 15.07
CA TYR A 108 2.02 3.24 13.73
C TYR A 108 0.59 3.78 13.68
N THR A 109 -0.39 3.07 14.27
CA THR A 109 -1.78 3.53 14.33
C THR A 109 -1.91 4.86 15.09
N ALA A 110 -1.21 5.01 16.22
CA ALA A 110 -1.19 6.25 16.98
C ALA A 110 -0.58 7.41 16.20
N LEU A 111 0.52 7.17 15.48
CA LEU A 111 1.14 8.17 14.60
C LEU A 111 0.21 8.58 13.45
N GLN A 112 -0.49 7.61 12.83
CA GLN A 112 -1.44 7.88 11.76
C GLN A 112 -2.62 8.73 12.24
N ALA A 113 -3.15 8.43 13.44
CA ALA A 113 -4.20 9.22 14.06
C ALA A 113 -3.74 10.65 14.35
N ALA A 114 -2.54 10.82 14.90
CA ALA A 114 -1.96 12.13 15.17
C ALA A 114 -1.77 12.95 13.88
N LEU A 115 -1.29 12.31 12.80
CA LEU A 115 -1.14 12.94 11.48
C LEU A 115 -2.48 13.44 10.93
N ASN A 116 -3.54 12.64 11.06
CA ASN A 116 -4.88 13.05 10.62
C ASN A 116 -5.38 14.25 11.43
N SER A 117 -5.22 14.25 12.75
CA SER A 117 -5.60 15.39 13.60
C SER A 117 -4.80 16.65 13.26
N LEU A 118 -3.52 16.54 12.90
CA LEU A 118 -2.73 17.68 12.43
C LEU A 118 -3.28 18.27 11.12
N ASN A 119 -3.71 17.42 10.18
CA ASN A 119 -4.35 17.87 8.94
C ASN A 119 -5.67 18.60 9.22
N ASP A 120 -6.49 18.10 10.15
CA ASP A 120 -7.74 18.76 10.55
C ASP A 120 -7.49 20.15 11.16
N VAL A 121 -6.43 20.28 11.97
CA VAL A 121 -6.00 21.57 12.54
C VAL A 121 -5.51 22.52 11.45
N GLU A 122 -4.74 22.03 10.48
CA GLU A 122 -4.28 22.84 9.34
C GLU A 122 -5.48 23.37 8.53
N GLU A 123 -6.47 22.51 8.28
CA GLU A 123 -7.69 22.91 7.57
C GLU A 123 -8.51 23.94 8.38
N GLY A 124 -8.60 23.76 9.70
CA GLY A 124 -9.21 24.73 10.61
C GLY A 124 -8.52 26.10 10.58
N LEU A 125 -7.19 26.11 10.58
CA LEU A 125 -6.39 27.35 10.49
C LEU A 125 -6.64 28.10 9.18
N LYS A 126 -6.71 27.39 8.04
CA LYS A 126 -7.04 28.01 6.74
C LYS A 126 -8.40 28.70 6.78
N LYS A 127 -9.41 28.06 7.37
CA LYS A 127 -10.76 28.65 7.52
C LYS A 127 -10.75 29.91 8.39
N VAL A 128 -9.98 29.91 9.48
CA VAL A 128 -9.82 31.08 10.36
C VAL A 128 -9.12 32.23 9.63
N GLU A 129 -8.06 31.94 8.88
CA GLU A 129 -7.33 32.94 8.10
C GLU A 129 -8.23 33.61 7.05
N GLU A 130 -9.04 32.82 6.34
CA GLU A 130 -10.03 33.36 5.40
C GLU A 130 -11.07 34.24 6.08
N GLY A 131 -11.55 33.84 7.27
CA GLY A 131 -12.47 34.64 8.08
C GLY A 131 -11.86 36.00 8.46
N LEU A 132 -10.60 36.01 8.90
CA LEU A 132 -9.86 37.24 9.23
C LEU A 132 -9.69 38.16 8.02
N LYS A 133 -9.32 37.62 6.85
CA LYS A 133 -9.20 38.40 5.61
C LYS A 133 -10.53 39.08 5.24
N LYS A 134 -11.64 38.35 5.36
CA LYS A 134 -13.00 38.91 5.12
C LYS A 134 -13.33 40.02 6.11
N ALA A 135 -13.04 39.82 7.40
CA ALA A 135 -13.30 40.81 8.44
C ALA A 135 -12.47 42.10 8.24
N ILE A 136 -11.18 41.98 7.93
CA ILE A 136 -10.30 43.13 7.62
C ILE A 136 -10.85 43.91 6.43
N THR A 137 -11.24 43.21 5.36
CA THR A 137 -11.82 43.84 4.16
C THR A 137 -13.11 44.59 4.48
N ALA A 138 -13.97 44.03 5.34
CA ALA A 138 -15.20 44.67 5.76
C ALA A 138 -14.93 45.94 6.60
N LEU A 139 -13.97 45.88 7.53
CA LEU A 139 -13.55 47.04 8.35
C LEU A 139 -12.94 48.15 7.49
N GLN A 140 -12.09 47.83 6.52
CA GLN A 140 -11.53 48.81 5.57
C GLN A 140 -12.63 49.50 4.74
N LYS A 141 -13.61 48.72 4.25
CA LYS A 141 -14.77 49.29 3.53
C LYS A 141 -15.61 50.21 4.42
N ALA A 142 -15.84 49.84 5.67
CA ALA A 142 -16.60 50.66 6.62
C ALA A 142 -15.85 51.96 7.00
N SER A 143 -14.54 51.88 7.22
CA SER A 143 -13.68 53.03 7.51
C SER A 143 -13.66 54.03 6.35
N ASN A 144 -13.48 53.58 5.11
CA ASN A 144 -13.49 54.44 3.93
C ASN A 144 -14.84 55.15 3.70
N LYS A 145 -15.97 54.51 4.06
CA LYS A 145 -17.32 55.13 3.99
C LYS A 145 -17.50 56.27 4.99
N GLN A 146 -16.87 56.21 6.17
CA GLN A 146 -16.92 57.27 7.19
C GLN A 146 -16.08 58.50 6.80
N SER A 147 -14.98 58.30 6.08
CA SER A 147 -14.13 59.40 5.58
C SER A 147 -14.80 60.25 4.52
N THR A 148 -15.72 59.68 3.72
CA THR A 148 -16.45 60.39 2.65
C THR A 148 -17.59 61.28 3.19
N ILE A 149 -18.09 61.01 4.41
CA ILE A 149 -19.22 61.76 5.00
C ILE A 149 -18.77 63.06 5.69
N LYS A 150 -17.46 63.24 5.96
CA LYS A 150 -16.94 64.45 6.63
C LYS A 150 -16.58 65.64 5.72
N PHE A 151 -16.85 65.56 4.41
CA PHE A 151 -16.62 66.65 3.45
C PHE A 151 -17.90 66.98 2.64
N ILE A 152 -18.95 67.43 3.33
CA ILE A 152 -20.07 68.19 2.72
C ILE A 152 -20.46 69.29 3.70
#